data_AF-A0A381VV78-F1
#
_entry.id   AF-A0A381VV78-F1
#
_cell.length_a   1.000
_cell.length_b   1.000
_cell.length_c   1.000
_cell.angle_alpha   90.00
_cell.angle_beta   90.00
_cell.angle_gamma   90.00
#
_symmetry.space_group_name_H-M   'P 1'
#
loop_
_entity.id
_entity.type
_entity.pdbx_description
1 polymer ?
#
loop_
_entity_poly.entity_id
_entity_poly.type
_entity_poly.pdbx_seq_one_letter_code
_entity_poly.pdbx_strand_id
1 'polypeptide(L)'
;MMQRGARGALAAVFGPRLAGPLVPVVAVVAAFAVGAAMIAALGANPLTGYRALLEGAFGDLDALADTSLKAMPLLLVGTGICIAFRASVINIGGEGQMIAGAILSTFVALLFGDLPRPVLVPLVLVAGAVGGAIWGAIPGFLKAYSNVNEIL
;
A
#
# COMPACT_ATOMS: atom_id res chain seq x y z
N MET A 1 -28.15 -12.07 -4.34
CA MET A 1 -27.01 -12.98 -4.14
C MET A 1 -25.74 -12.14 -4.06
N MET A 2 -24.72 -12.40 -3.22
CA MET A 2 -24.56 -13.35 -2.11
C MET A 2 -23.67 -12.66 -1.05
N GLN A 3 -24.02 -12.70 0.24
CA GLN A 3 -23.19 -12.17 1.34
C GLN A 3 -22.81 -13.23 2.39
N ARG A 4 -22.61 -14.49 1.97
CA ARG A 4 -22.05 -15.55 2.83
C ARG A 4 -20.52 -15.54 2.83
N GLY A 5 -19.93 -14.37 3.10
CA GLY A 5 -18.49 -14.20 3.35
C GLY A 5 -18.16 -14.15 4.84
N ALA A 6 -16.91 -13.85 5.19
CA ALA A 6 -16.43 -13.73 6.58
C ALA A 6 -17.32 -12.82 7.45
N ARG A 7 -17.82 -11.70 6.90
CA ARG A 7 -18.76 -10.79 7.58
C ARG A 7 -20.08 -11.47 7.97
N GLY A 8 -20.59 -12.39 7.14
CA GLY A 8 -21.81 -13.14 7.44
C GLY A 8 -21.60 -14.18 8.55
N ALA A 9 -20.46 -14.89 8.52
CA ALA A 9 -20.08 -15.82 9.57
C ALA A 9 -19.88 -15.09 10.93
N LEU A 10 -19.16 -13.97 10.92
CA LEU A 10 -18.95 -13.16 12.13
C LEU A 10 -20.24 -12.51 12.64
N ALA A 11 -21.17 -12.14 11.77
CA ALA A 11 -22.48 -11.62 12.17
C ALA A 11 -23.37 -12.65 12.86
N ALA A 12 -23.24 -13.94 12.50
CA ALA A 12 -23.96 -15.03 13.16
C ALA A 12 -23.45 -15.31 14.58
N VAL A 13 -22.17 -15.05 14.87
CA VAL A 13 -21.53 -15.33 16.17
C VAL A 13 -21.48 -14.11 17.09
N PHE A 14 -21.10 -12.94 16.56
CA PHE A 14 -20.87 -11.70 17.34
C PHE A 14 -21.91 -10.60 17.07
N GLY A 15 -22.93 -10.89 16.25
CA GLY A 15 -23.97 -9.94 15.87
C GLY A 15 -23.55 -8.96 14.76
N PRO A 16 -24.53 -8.36 14.05
CA PRO A 16 -24.28 -7.60 12.82
C PRO A 16 -23.50 -6.29 13.02
N ARG A 17 -23.51 -5.73 14.24
CA ARG A 17 -22.77 -4.49 14.56
C ARG A 17 -21.27 -4.71 14.70
N LEU A 18 -20.84 -5.83 15.31
CA LEU A 18 -19.43 -6.15 15.51
C LEU A 18 -18.78 -6.84 14.30
N ALA A 19 -19.60 -7.50 13.47
CA ALA A 19 -19.13 -8.22 12.29
C ALA A 19 -18.35 -7.37 11.26
N GLY A 20 -18.57 -6.06 11.18
CA GLY A 20 -17.81 -5.18 10.29
C GLY A 20 -16.36 -5.01 10.77
N PRO A 21 -16.13 -4.40 11.95
CA PRO A 21 -14.79 -4.21 12.52
C PRO A 21 -13.99 -5.50 12.76
N LEU A 22 -14.65 -6.63 13.02
CA LEU A 22 -13.97 -7.91 13.28
C LEU A 22 -13.36 -8.56 12.02
N VAL A 23 -13.85 -8.26 10.81
CA VAL A 23 -13.31 -8.85 9.57
C VAL A 23 -11.80 -8.61 9.38
N PRO A 24 -11.28 -7.36 9.43
CA PRO A 24 -9.84 -7.12 9.30
C PRO A 24 -9.04 -7.74 10.45
N VAL A 25 -9.56 -7.73 11.69
CA VAL A 25 -8.87 -8.35 12.84
C VAL A 25 -8.70 -9.86 12.63
N VAL A 26 -9.76 -10.55 12.21
CA VAL A 26 -9.71 -11.99 11.91
C VAL A 26 -8.82 -12.29 10.70
N ALA A 27 -8.81 -11.43 9.69
CA ALA A 27 -7.90 -11.57 8.54
C ALA A 27 -6.42 -11.43 8.95
N VAL A 28 -6.09 -10.48 9.83
CA VAL A 28 -4.73 -10.31 10.38
C VAL A 28 -4.32 -11.53 11.20
N VAL A 29 -5.17 -12.01 12.11
CA VAL A 29 -4.90 -13.22 12.90
C VAL A 29 -4.73 -14.46 12.00
N ALA A 30 -5.54 -14.61 10.96
CA ALA A 30 -5.39 -15.69 9.99
C ALA A 30 -4.08 -15.59 9.19
N ALA A 31 -3.65 -14.38 8.81
CA ALA A 31 -2.37 -14.18 8.13
C ALA A 31 -1.17 -14.57 9.02
N PHE A 32 -1.21 -14.22 10.32
CA PHE A 32 -0.23 -14.70 11.29
C PHE A 32 -0.31 -16.22 11.50
N ALA A 33 -1.50 -16.83 11.52
CA ALA A 33 -1.62 -18.29 11.62
C ALA A 33 -1.00 -19.02 10.41
N VAL A 34 -1.22 -18.51 9.19
CA VAL A 34 -0.62 -19.07 7.95
C VAL A 34 0.89 -18.86 7.94
N GLY A 35 1.38 -17.67 8.29
CA GLY A 35 2.82 -17.41 8.40
C GLY A 35 3.50 -18.32 9.41
N ALA A 36 2.86 -18.60 10.55
CA ALA A 36 3.39 -19.50 11.57
C ALA A 36 3.51 -20.94 11.05
N ALA A 37 2.48 -21.41 10.32
CA ALA A 37 2.52 -22.70 9.66
C ALA A 37 3.63 -22.79 8.60
N MET A 38 3.89 -21.73 7.83
CA MET A 38 4.99 -21.69 6.87
C MET A 38 6.37 -21.74 7.56
N ILE A 39 6.59 -20.95 8.63
CA ILE A 39 7.85 -20.97 9.38
C ILE A 39 8.09 -22.35 10.01
N ALA A 40 7.05 -22.97 10.59
CA ALA A 40 7.12 -24.32 11.14
C ALA A 40 7.40 -25.39 10.07
N ALA A 41 6.80 -25.27 8.88
CA ALA A 41 7.04 -26.18 7.75
C ALA A 41 8.48 -26.09 7.21
N LEU A 42 9.15 -24.94 7.40
CA LEU A 42 10.58 -24.75 7.11
C LEU A 42 11.50 -25.27 8.24
N GLY A 43 10.95 -25.90 9.29
CA GLY A 43 11.71 -26.41 10.43
C GLY A 43 12.18 -25.34 11.43
N ALA A 44 11.74 -24.10 11.27
CA ALA A 44 12.10 -22.98 12.15
C ALA A 44 11.02 -22.71 13.22
N ASN A 45 11.39 -22.02 14.31
CA ASN A 45 10.45 -21.67 15.37
C ASN A 45 9.66 -20.39 14.99
N PRO A 46 8.31 -20.44 14.88
CA PRO A 46 7.51 -19.27 14.50
C PRO A 46 7.61 -18.09 15.48
N LEU A 47 7.77 -18.37 16.77
CA LEU A 47 7.87 -17.33 17.80
C LEU A 47 9.18 -16.55 17.67
N THR A 48 10.28 -17.23 17.31
CA THR A 48 11.56 -16.58 16.96
C THR A 48 11.42 -15.73 15.70
N GLY A 49 10.74 -16.24 14.67
CA GLY A 49 10.47 -15.48 13.44
C GLY A 49 9.66 -14.21 13.68
N TYR A 50 8.60 -14.27 14.50
CA TYR A 50 7.82 -13.08 14.84
C TYR A 50 8.51 -12.12 15.79
N ARG A 51 9.36 -12.62 16.68
CA ARG A 51 10.22 -11.77 17.48
C ARG A 51 11.17 -10.96 16.58
N ALA A 52 11.84 -11.62 15.63
CA ALA A 52 12.71 -10.95 14.67
C ALA A 52 11.94 -9.95 13.77
N LEU A 53 10.69 -10.25 13.39
CA LEU A 53 9.82 -9.33 12.64
C LEU A 53 9.47 -8.07 13.46
N LEU A 54 9.18 -8.21 14.76
CA LEU A 54 8.89 -7.07 15.63
C LEU A 54 10.14 -6.25 15.96
N GLU A 55 11.26 -6.91 16.25
CA GLU A 55 12.55 -6.25 16.49
C GLU A 55 13.05 -5.52 15.23
N GLY A 56 12.93 -6.12 14.05
CA GLY A 56 13.27 -5.48 12.77
C GLY A 56 12.32 -4.35 12.33
N ALA A 57 11.14 -4.23 12.94
CA ALA A 57 10.16 -3.17 12.63
C ALA A 57 10.14 -2.02 13.67
N PHE A 58 10.40 -2.34 14.94
CA PHE A 58 10.19 -1.43 16.08
C PHE A 58 11.29 -1.49 17.14
N GLY A 59 12.37 -2.27 16.94
CA GLY A 59 13.38 -2.53 17.97
C GLY A 59 14.19 -1.30 18.38
N ASP A 60 14.52 -0.44 17.41
CA ASP A 60 15.23 0.82 17.62
C ASP A 60 14.75 1.92 16.64
N LEU A 61 15.39 3.09 16.72
CA LEU A 61 15.08 4.25 15.88
C LEU A 61 15.39 4.03 14.40
N ASP A 62 16.43 3.25 14.08
CA ASP A 62 16.82 2.97 12.71
C ASP A 62 15.84 1.99 12.08
N ALA A 63 15.47 0.90 12.77
CA ALA A 63 14.41 -0.03 12.38
C ALA A 63 13.05 0.67 12.16
N LEU A 64 12.70 1.61 13.04
CA LEU A 64 11.48 2.41 12.90
C LEU A 64 11.54 3.34 11.68
N ALA A 65 12.67 4.00 11.44
CA ALA A 65 12.89 4.84 10.28
C ALA A 65 12.84 4.01 8.98
N ASP A 66 13.49 2.86 8.96
CA ASP A 66 13.54 1.93 7.82
C ASP A 66 12.16 1.34 7.50
N THR A 67 11.34 1.07 8.53
CA THR A 67 9.94 0.67 8.39
C THR A 67 9.10 1.82 7.84
N SER A 68 9.30 3.03 8.35
CA SER A 68 8.58 4.24 7.91
C SER A 68 8.88 4.55 6.43
N LEU A 69 10.15 4.51 6.02
CA LEU A 69 10.58 4.74 4.64
C LEU A 69 9.94 3.74 3.66
N LYS A 70 9.84 2.46 4.04
CA LYS A 70 9.18 1.42 3.22
C LYS A 70 7.65 1.52 3.23
N ALA A 71 7.06 1.96 4.34
CA ALA A 71 5.61 2.09 4.48
C ALA A 71 5.02 3.35 3.79
N MET A 72 5.75 4.47 3.75
CA MET A 72 5.25 5.74 3.21
C MET A 72 4.71 5.63 1.77
N PRO A 73 5.42 5.03 0.78
CA PRO A 73 4.89 4.87 -0.57
C PRO A 73 3.58 4.08 -0.62
N LEU A 74 3.49 2.97 0.14
CA LEU A 74 2.32 2.11 0.20
C LEU A 74 1.10 2.82 0.81
N LEU A 75 1.32 3.64 1.85
CA LEU A 75 0.26 4.43 2.49
C LEU A 75 -0.25 5.55 1.56
N LEU A 76 0.64 6.21 0.81
CA LEU A 76 0.28 7.22 -0.17
C LEU A 76 -0.52 6.61 -1.34
N VAL A 77 -0.07 5.48 -1.89
CA VAL A 77 -0.79 4.73 -2.93
C VAL A 77 -2.17 4.29 -2.43
N GLY A 78 -2.26 3.68 -1.23
CA GLY A 78 -3.52 3.28 -0.63
C GLY A 78 -4.49 4.45 -0.45
N THR A 79 -4.00 5.60 0.02
CA THR A 79 -4.79 6.83 0.15
C THR A 79 -5.30 7.33 -1.21
N GLY A 80 -4.47 7.32 -2.24
CA GLY A 80 -4.86 7.66 -3.62
C GLY A 80 -5.94 6.73 -4.18
N ILE A 81 -5.82 5.42 -3.94
CA ILE A 81 -6.83 4.42 -4.33
C ILE A 81 -8.16 4.65 -3.60
N CYS A 82 -8.14 4.99 -2.30
CA CYS A 82 -9.35 5.36 -1.56
C CYS A 82 -10.06 6.59 -2.17
N ILE A 83 -9.31 7.58 -2.67
CA ILE A 83 -9.88 8.74 -3.38
C ILE A 83 -10.49 8.31 -4.72
N ALA A 84 -9.80 7.48 -5.51
CA ALA A 84 -10.31 6.97 -6.79
C ALA A 84 -11.61 6.17 -6.62
N PHE A 85 -11.66 5.24 -5.66
CA PHE A 85 -12.88 4.48 -5.34
C PHE A 85 -14.03 5.37 -4.87
N ARG A 86 -13.74 6.51 -4.20
CA ARG A 86 -14.77 7.48 -3.81
C ARG A 86 -15.35 8.25 -5.00
N ALA A 87 -14.61 8.33 -6.11
CA ALA A 87 -15.08 8.82 -7.41
C ALA A 87 -15.71 7.73 -8.29
N SER A 88 -15.92 6.51 -7.76
CA SER A 88 -16.36 5.33 -8.50
C SER A 88 -15.43 4.89 -9.65
N VAL A 89 -14.15 5.26 -9.60
CA VAL A 89 -13.12 4.87 -10.58
C VAL A 89 -12.22 3.79 -9.96
N ILE A 90 -12.00 2.70 -10.69
CA ILE A 90 -11.10 1.63 -10.23
C ILE A 90 -9.66 1.96 -10.63
N ASN A 91 -8.77 2.17 -9.65
CA ASN A 91 -7.33 2.36 -9.90
C ASN A 91 -6.55 1.07 -9.57
N ILE A 92 -6.24 0.27 -10.59
CA ILE A 92 -5.35 -0.91 -10.49
C ILE A 92 -3.87 -0.52 -10.66
N GLY A 93 -3.59 0.55 -11.41
CA GLY A 93 -2.24 0.95 -11.83
C GLY A 93 -1.37 1.63 -10.78
N GLY A 94 -1.70 1.52 -9.48
CA GLY A 94 -1.00 2.20 -8.39
C GLY A 94 0.50 1.84 -8.30
N GLU A 95 0.86 0.59 -8.62
CA GLU A 95 2.27 0.16 -8.70
C GLU A 95 3.02 0.89 -9.82
N GLY A 96 2.43 1.00 -11.01
CA GLY A 96 3.00 1.76 -12.13
C GLY A 96 3.09 3.26 -11.84
N GLN A 97 2.11 3.84 -11.16
CA GLN A 97 2.14 5.23 -10.70
C GLN A 97 3.30 5.47 -9.71
N MET A 98 3.51 4.54 -8.78
CA MET A 98 4.62 4.57 -7.82
C MET A 98 5.98 4.46 -8.52
N ILE A 99 6.13 3.54 -9.49
CA ILE A 99 7.37 3.36 -10.26
C ILE A 99 7.66 4.60 -11.14
N ALA A 100 6.67 5.11 -11.87
CA ALA A 100 6.82 6.30 -12.71
C ALA A 100 7.18 7.55 -11.87
N GLY A 101 6.57 7.69 -10.70
CA GLY A 101 6.96 8.70 -9.72
C GLY A 101 8.41 8.55 -9.25
N ALA A 102 8.81 7.34 -8.83
CA ALA A 102 10.18 7.07 -8.38
C ALA A 102 11.23 7.36 -9.47
N ILE A 103 10.95 7.01 -10.74
CA ILE A 103 11.81 7.32 -11.88
C ILE A 103 11.98 8.84 -12.03
N LEU A 104 10.88 9.61 -12.03
CA LEU A 104 10.95 11.06 -12.25
C LEU A 104 11.55 11.81 -11.06
N SER A 105 11.26 11.40 -9.83
CA SER A 105 11.95 11.88 -8.62
C SER A 105 13.47 11.64 -8.70
N THR A 106 13.89 10.43 -9.10
CA THR A 106 15.30 10.08 -9.21
C THR A 106 16.00 10.87 -10.31
N PHE A 107 15.37 11.00 -11.49
CA PHE A 107 15.89 11.81 -12.58
C PHE A 107 16.12 13.27 -12.15
N VAL A 108 15.15 13.88 -11.48
CA VAL A 108 15.27 15.25 -10.95
C VAL A 108 16.32 15.33 -9.84
N ALA A 109 16.41 14.34 -8.94
CA ALA A 109 17.43 14.30 -7.89
C ALA A 109 18.86 14.25 -8.45
N LEU A 110 19.08 13.51 -9.55
CA LEU A 110 20.38 13.41 -10.21
C LEU A 110 20.72 14.65 -11.04
N LEU A 111 19.75 15.24 -11.73
CA LEU A 111 19.96 16.44 -12.56
C LEU A 111 20.17 17.71 -11.73
N PHE A 112 19.61 17.77 -10.52
CA PHE A 112 19.57 18.95 -9.67
C PHE A 112 20.24 18.74 -8.30
N GLY A 113 21.08 17.71 -8.15
CA GLY A 113 21.64 17.26 -6.87
C GLY A 113 22.43 18.30 -6.08
N ASP A 114 23.00 19.31 -6.76
CA ASP A 114 23.77 20.41 -6.13
C ASP A 114 22.88 21.47 -5.44
N LEU A 115 21.56 21.43 -5.62
CA LEU A 115 20.66 22.39 -4.97
C LEU A 115 20.59 22.17 -3.44
N PRO A 116 20.45 23.26 -2.65
CA PRO A 116 20.26 23.15 -1.20
C PRO A 116 19.09 22.23 -0.85
N ARG A 117 19.28 21.36 0.15
CA ARG A 117 18.28 20.37 0.60
C ARG A 117 16.85 20.94 0.80
N PRO A 118 16.64 22.15 1.36
CA PRO A 118 15.30 22.73 1.49
C PRO A 118 14.57 23.01 0.16
N VAL A 119 15.29 23.11 -0.95
CA VAL A 119 14.73 23.28 -2.31
C VAL A 119 14.66 21.94 -3.03
N LEU A 120 15.72 21.13 -2.92
CA LEU A 120 15.81 19.83 -3.60
C LEU A 120 14.72 18.86 -3.12
N VAL A 121 14.44 18.77 -1.82
CA VAL A 121 13.45 17.83 -1.27
C VAL A 121 12.02 18.12 -1.77
N PRO A 122 11.47 19.35 -1.70
CA PRO A 122 10.19 19.67 -2.33
C PRO A 122 10.19 19.41 -3.84
N LEU A 123 11.29 19.73 -4.54
CA LEU A 123 11.38 19.55 -5.99
C LEU A 123 11.26 18.08 -6.41
N VAL A 124 11.94 17.15 -5.72
CA VAL A 124 11.84 15.71 -6.04
C VAL A 124 10.49 15.11 -5.65
N LEU A 125 9.81 15.64 -4.61
CA LEU A 125 8.46 15.24 -4.23
C LEU A 125 7.43 15.67 -5.30
N VAL A 126 7.53 16.90 -5.79
CA VAL A 126 6.70 17.40 -6.91
C VAL A 126 6.97 16.59 -8.17
N ALA A 127 8.24 16.30 -8.49
CA ALA A 127 8.61 15.45 -9.62
C ALA A 127 7.98 14.05 -9.52
N GLY A 128 7.97 13.44 -8.33
CA GLY A 128 7.34 12.13 -8.10
C GLY A 128 5.83 12.18 -8.29
N ALA A 129 5.17 13.22 -7.76
CA ALA A 129 3.74 13.43 -7.96
C ALA A 129 3.39 13.62 -9.44
N VAL A 130 4.20 14.37 -10.20
CA VAL A 130 4.04 14.54 -11.66
C VAL A 130 4.25 13.21 -12.40
N GLY A 131 5.26 12.42 -12.04
CA GLY A 131 5.53 11.12 -12.69
C GLY A 131 4.37 10.13 -12.52
N GLY A 132 3.86 10.02 -11.29
CA GLY A 132 2.67 9.22 -11.00
C GLY A 132 1.40 9.75 -11.67
N ALA A 133 1.23 11.08 -11.73
CA ALA A 133 0.10 11.71 -12.42
C ALA A 133 0.13 11.47 -13.94
N ILE A 134 1.31 11.54 -14.58
CA ILE A 134 1.48 11.22 -16.01
C ILE A 134 1.06 9.77 -16.27
N TRP A 135 1.50 8.82 -15.44
CA TRP A 135 1.13 7.41 -15.59
C TRP A 135 -0.37 7.17 -15.40
N GLY A 136 -0.98 7.78 -14.38
CA GLY A 136 -2.42 7.70 -14.13
C GLY A 136 -3.29 8.44 -15.15
N ALA A 137 -2.77 9.48 -15.80
CA ALA A 137 -3.49 10.25 -16.82
C ALA A 137 -3.76 9.44 -18.10
N ILE A 138 -2.92 8.45 -18.43
CA ILE A 138 -3.09 7.60 -19.63
C ILE A 138 -4.45 6.85 -19.61
N PRO A 139 -4.74 5.98 -18.63
CA PRO A 139 -6.06 5.34 -18.54
C PRO A 139 -7.18 6.33 -18.23
N GLY A 140 -6.91 7.38 -17.45
CA GLY A 140 -7.90 8.43 -17.16
C GLY A 140 -8.40 9.15 -18.42
N PHE A 141 -7.49 9.47 -19.35
CA PHE A 141 -7.82 10.05 -20.65
C PHE A 141 -8.63 9.08 -21.52
N LEU A 142 -8.19 7.81 -21.63
CA LEU A 142 -8.91 6.79 -22.40
C LEU A 142 -10.32 6.53 -21.85
N LYS A 143 -10.50 6.57 -20.52
CA LYS A 143 -11.81 6.49 -19.88
C LYS A 143 -12.67 7.71 -20.24
N ALA A 144 -12.14 8.92 -20.11
CA ALA A 144 -12.87 10.16 -20.30
C ALA A 144 -13.35 10.39 -21.74
N TYR A 145 -12.54 10.05 -22.75
CA TYR A 145 -12.83 10.34 -24.16
C TYR A 145 -13.28 9.13 -24.97
N SER A 146 -12.90 7.90 -24.59
CA SER A 146 -13.23 6.69 -25.35
C SER A 146 -14.14 5.73 -24.59
N ASN A 147 -14.52 6.04 -23.35
CA ASN A 147 -15.38 5.23 -22.47
C ASN A 147 -14.89 3.77 -22.32
N VAL A 148 -13.58 3.56 -22.49
CA VAL A 148 -12.91 2.27 -22.29
C VAL A 148 -12.93 1.93 -20.80
N ASN A 149 -12.96 0.64 -20.47
CA ASN A 149 -12.91 0.19 -19.09
C ASN A 149 -11.57 0.57 -18.45
N GLU A 150 -11.58 1.18 -17.27
CA GLU A 150 -10.37 1.67 -16.57
C GLU A 150 -9.56 0.56 -15.87
N ILE A 151 -10.00 -0.70 -16.00
CA ILE A 151 -9.29 -1.87 -15.52
C ILE A 151 -8.09 -2.11 -16.45
N LEU A 152 -6.90 -1.74 -15.96
CA LEU A 152 -5.58 -2.05 -16.54
C LEU A 152 -5.26 -3.55 -16.44
#